data_AF-A0A8W8IV54-F1
#
_entry.id   AF-A0A8W8IV54-F1
#
_cell.length_a   1.000
_cell.length_b   1.000
_cell.length_c   1.000
_cell.angle_alpha   90.00
_cell.angle_beta   90.00
_cell.angle_gamma   90.00
#
_symmetry.space_group_name_H-M   'P 1'
#
loop_
_entity.id
_entity.type
_entity.pdbx_description
1 polymer ?
#
loop_
_entity_poly.entity_id
_entity_poly.type
_entity_poly.pdbx_seq_one_letter_code
_entity_poly.pdbx_strand_id
1 'polypeptide(L)'
;MRTLLEYESQIFLDAFHEDGLLVMAKGLGIDRIFVNFLKVYCDPANLVLVLNTNAKEEEYFTEQLDKENIKPLPRTITNEVGANERQKVYLQGGVLFLTSRILVVDFLTERVPVEHISGILVYKAHRIEESCQEAFILRLYRQKNKTGFIKAFSDSPYAFTTGYSHVERTMKNLFVRNLYLWPRYHASVVANLEQHKVDVVEIQVQLTSATLACQTALLDLINACIQELKRCTTAIDAEEVTVENAIGKAFDKIIRFQLDPVWHQLSSKTRQLVSDLKTLRLILRHMTQYDSVTFFSMVNSVKTNEKAFGQNTGWLFLDAADSLFVVMSARMIP
;
A
#
# COMPACT_ATOMS: atom_id res chain seq x y z
N MET A 1 -30.04 6.59 0.17
CA MET A 1 -29.18 7.41 1.04
C MET A 1 -28.42 6.46 1.95
N ARG A 2 -27.10 6.25 1.77
CA ARG A 2 -26.34 5.42 2.71
C ARG A 2 -25.89 6.31 3.86
N THR A 3 -26.67 6.32 4.93
CA THR A 3 -26.34 7.03 6.16
C THR A 3 -25.00 6.55 6.70
N LEU A 4 -24.15 7.49 7.11
CA LEU A 4 -22.94 7.16 7.86
C LEU A 4 -23.32 6.46 9.16
N LEU A 5 -22.50 5.49 9.56
CA LEU A 5 -22.58 4.89 10.87
C LEU A 5 -22.12 5.91 11.92
N GLU A 6 -22.54 5.75 13.17
CA GLU A 6 -22.25 6.71 14.24
C GLU A 6 -20.74 6.99 14.40
N TYR A 7 -19.92 5.92 14.34
CA TYR A 7 -18.47 6.08 14.41
C TYR A 7 -17.90 6.80 13.18
N GLU A 8 -18.48 6.60 11.99
CA GLU A 8 -18.06 7.29 10.75
C GLU A 8 -18.43 8.78 10.83
N SER A 9 -19.58 9.11 11.40
CA SER A 9 -20.00 10.49 11.66
C SER A 9 -19.06 11.19 12.65
N GLN A 10 -18.65 10.50 13.72
CA GLN A 10 -17.67 11.04 14.67
C GLN A 10 -16.32 11.31 13.98
N ILE A 11 -15.81 10.34 13.21
CA ILE A 11 -14.57 10.52 12.43
C ILE A 11 -14.67 11.74 11.50
N PHE A 12 -15.79 11.86 10.79
CA PHE A 12 -16.01 12.94 9.86
C PHE A 12 -15.97 14.30 10.56
N LEU A 13 -16.65 14.44 11.71
CA LEU A 13 -16.67 15.70 12.47
C LEU A 13 -15.27 16.07 12.99
N ASP A 14 -14.56 15.12 13.59
CA ASP A 14 -13.21 15.35 14.14
C ASP A 14 -12.24 15.79 13.04
N ALA A 15 -12.27 15.13 11.88
CA ALA A 15 -11.41 15.44 10.75
C ALA A 15 -11.87 16.67 9.93
N PHE A 16 -13.13 17.11 10.08
CA PHE A 16 -13.66 18.26 9.36
C PHE A 16 -13.17 19.57 9.99
N HIS A 17 -13.25 19.69 11.31
CA HIS A 17 -12.92 20.92 12.03
C HIS A 17 -11.43 21.29 11.97
N GLU A 18 -10.56 20.29 12.05
CA GLU A 18 -9.12 20.51 12.12
C GLU A 18 -8.37 19.71 11.04
N ASP A 19 -7.22 20.23 10.64
CA ASP A 19 -6.39 19.61 9.62
C ASP A 19 -5.50 18.53 10.22
N GLY A 20 -5.51 17.36 9.61
CA GLY A 20 -4.79 16.22 10.14
C GLY A 20 -4.64 15.06 9.18
N LEU A 21 -3.86 14.11 9.66
CA LEU A 21 -3.71 12.80 9.06
C LEU A 21 -4.68 11.83 9.74
N LEU A 22 -5.68 11.35 9.01
CA LEU A 22 -6.60 10.31 9.43
C LEU A 22 -6.03 8.93 9.06
N VAL A 23 -5.72 8.12 10.06
CA VAL A 23 -5.27 6.74 9.91
C VAL A 23 -6.33 5.80 10.48
N MET A 24 -7.02 5.09 9.58
CA MET A 24 -8.04 4.12 9.94
C MET A 24 -7.51 2.69 9.82
N ALA A 25 -8.04 1.78 10.63
CA ALA A 25 -7.82 0.37 10.40
C ALA A 25 -8.43 -0.08 9.07
N LYS A 26 -7.69 -0.93 8.35
CA LYS A 26 -8.10 -1.45 7.05
C LYS A 26 -9.51 -2.04 7.09
N GLY A 27 -10.36 -1.63 6.16
CA GLY A 27 -11.73 -2.14 6.03
C GLY A 27 -12.78 -1.45 6.91
N LEU A 28 -12.44 -0.39 7.65
CA LEU A 28 -13.43 0.43 8.38
C LEU A 28 -14.18 1.45 7.51
N GLY A 29 -14.01 1.43 6.18
CA GLY A 29 -14.80 2.24 5.26
C GLY A 29 -14.26 3.66 5.01
N ILE A 30 -12.95 3.85 4.89
CA ILE A 30 -12.34 5.16 4.62
C ILE A 30 -12.94 5.86 3.39
N ASP A 31 -13.31 5.08 2.37
CA ASP A 31 -13.91 5.57 1.13
C ASP A 31 -15.24 6.30 1.38
N ARG A 32 -16.03 5.82 2.34
CA ARG A 32 -17.32 6.44 2.70
C ARG A 32 -17.11 7.80 3.35
N ILE A 33 -16.10 7.91 4.22
CA ILE A 33 -15.72 9.19 4.83
C ILE A 33 -15.20 10.14 3.76
N PHE A 34 -14.32 9.65 2.88
CA PHE A 34 -13.75 10.44 1.80
C PHE A 34 -14.84 11.00 0.86
N VAL A 35 -15.81 10.18 0.44
CA VAL A 35 -16.95 10.63 -0.39
C VAL A 35 -17.76 11.73 0.30
N ASN A 36 -17.94 11.68 1.62
CA ASN A 36 -18.64 12.75 2.35
C ASN A 36 -17.82 14.05 2.38
N PHE A 37 -16.48 13.98 2.44
CA PHE A 37 -15.65 15.17 2.26
C PHE A 37 -15.79 15.76 0.85
N LEU A 38 -15.79 14.92 -0.19
CA LEU A 38 -16.01 15.39 -1.57
C LEU A 38 -17.38 16.07 -1.69
N LYS A 39 -18.43 15.46 -1.12
CA LYS A 39 -19.79 16.00 -1.10
C LYS A 39 -19.88 17.41 -0.52
N VAL A 40 -19.21 17.66 0.61
CA VAL A 40 -19.24 18.98 1.26
C VAL A 40 -18.50 20.04 0.43
N TYR A 41 -17.46 19.66 -0.30
CA TYR A 41 -16.66 20.58 -1.10
C TYR A 41 -17.05 20.64 -2.59
N CYS A 42 -18.04 19.86 -3.03
CA CYS A 42 -18.62 19.86 -4.38
C CYS A 42 -19.49 21.12 -4.62
N ASP A 43 -18.90 22.30 -4.45
CA ASP A 43 -19.51 23.61 -4.72
C ASP A 43 -18.59 24.40 -5.67
N PRO A 44 -19.11 25.04 -6.74
CA PRO A 44 -18.32 25.89 -7.64
C PRO A 44 -17.55 27.02 -6.93
N ALA A 45 -18.01 27.50 -5.78
CA ALA A 45 -17.33 28.52 -5.00
C ALA A 45 -16.05 28.02 -4.31
N ASN A 46 -15.89 26.70 -4.17
CA ASN A 46 -14.70 26.07 -3.60
C ASN A 46 -13.78 25.59 -4.70
N LEU A 47 -12.47 25.65 -4.49
CA LEU A 47 -11.50 24.94 -5.33
C LEU A 47 -10.74 23.94 -4.48
N VAL A 48 -11.08 22.65 -4.61
CA VAL A 48 -10.46 21.57 -3.84
C VAL A 48 -9.77 20.60 -4.77
N LEU A 49 -8.49 20.35 -4.51
CA LEU A 49 -7.68 19.45 -5.31
C LEU A 49 -7.54 18.10 -4.60
N VAL A 50 -7.75 17.02 -5.33
CA VAL A 50 -7.57 15.65 -4.83
C VAL A 50 -6.29 15.06 -5.39
N LEU A 51 -5.45 14.52 -4.51
CA LEU A 51 -4.16 13.92 -4.85
C LEU A 51 -4.14 12.42 -4.56
N ASN A 52 -3.31 11.71 -5.34
CA ASN A 52 -2.93 10.31 -5.12
C ASN A 52 -4.10 9.30 -5.18
N THR A 53 -5.07 9.59 -6.05
CA THR A 53 -6.14 8.67 -6.49
C THR A 53 -5.72 7.88 -7.72
N ASN A 54 -6.44 6.80 -8.03
CA ASN A 54 -6.34 6.11 -9.32
C ASN A 54 -7.65 6.26 -10.12
N ALA A 55 -7.59 5.98 -11.42
CA ALA A 55 -8.76 6.14 -12.31
C ALA A 55 -10.01 5.36 -11.84
N LYS A 56 -9.83 4.17 -11.26
CA LYS A 56 -10.95 3.36 -10.75
C LYS A 56 -11.59 3.96 -9.50
N GLU A 57 -10.79 4.56 -8.64
CA GLU A 57 -11.25 5.27 -7.44
C GLU A 57 -11.98 6.54 -7.81
N GLU A 58 -11.45 7.30 -8.78
CA GLU A 58 -12.09 8.51 -9.30
C GLU A 58 -13.45 8.21 -9.91
N GLU A 59 -13.54 7.16 -10.73
CA GLU A 59 -14.80 6.66 -11.29
C GLU A 59 -15.76 6.24 -10.17
N TYR A 60 -15.29 5.43 -9.22
CA TYR A 60 -16.09 5.00 -8.08
C TYR A 60 -16.65 6.18 -7.28
N PHE A 61 -15.82 7.16 -6.92
CA PHE A 61 -16.25 8.33 -6.15
C PHE A 61 -17.24 9.18 -6.94
N THR A 62 -16.99 9.39 -8.23
CA THR A 62 -17.90 10.16 -9.10
C THR A 62 -19.25 9.46 -9.23
N GLU A 63 -19.28 8.14 -9.41
CA GLU A 63 -20.52 7.36 -9.42
C GLU A 63 -21.29 7.44 -8.10
N GLN A 64 -20.61 7.39 -6.96
CA GLN A 64 -21.29 7.51 -5.66
C GLN A 64 -21.95 8.88 -5.51
N LEU A 65 -21.27 9.95 -5.93
CA LEU A 65 -21.80 11.31 -5.88
C LEU A 65 -22.97 11.50 -6.85
N ASP A 66 -22.90 10.92 -8.05
CA ASP A 66 -23.99 10.96 -9.04
C ASP A 66 -25.23 10.19 -8.57
N LYS A 67 -25.05 9.03 -7.94
CA LYS A 67 -26.15 8.27 -7.29
C LYS A 67 -26.86 9.08 -6.20
N GLU A 68 -26.16 10.02 -5.57
CA GLU A 68 -26.75 10.95 -4.58
C GLU A 68 -27.26 12.26 -5.20
N ASN A 69 -27.24 12.38 -6.54
CA ASN A 69 -27.65 13.57 -7.30
C ASN A 69 -26.89 14.85 -6.92
N ILE A 70 -25.61 14.73 -6.52
CA ILE A 70 -24.78 15.88 -6.19
C ILE A 70 -24.25 16.52 -7.48
N LYS A 71 -24.48 17.82 -7.64
CA LYS A 71 -23.97 18.61 -8.77
C LYS A 71 -23.33 19.91 -8.25
N PRO A 72 -22.21 20.37 -8.83
CA PRO A 72 -21.45 19.74 -9.91
C PRO A 72 -20.67 18.51 -9.47
N LEU A 73 -20.49 17.56 -10.40
CA LEU A 73 -19.64 16.39 -10.18
C LEU A 73 -18.15 16.78 -10.21
N PRO A 74 -17.28 16.07 -9.45
CA PRO A 74 -15.85 16.24 -9.58
C PRO A 74 -15.38 15.99 -11.01
N ARG A 75 -14.33 16.71 -11.42
CA ARG A 75 -13.75 16.54 -12.77
C ARG A 75 -12.35 15.96 -12.67
N THR A 76 -12.06 14.97 -13.52
CA THR A 76 -10.70 14.44 -13.69
C THR A 76 -9.99 15.21 -14.79
N ILE A 77 -8.79 15.70 -14.47
CA ILE A 77 -7.92 16.41 -15.42
C ILE A 77 -6.78 15.47 -15.82
N THR A 78 -6.77 15.09 -17.10
CA THR A 78 -5.73 14.25 -17.70
C THR A 78 -4.74 15.09 -18.53
N ASN A 79 -3.68 14.44 -19.02
CA ASN A 79 -2.68 15.08 -19.89
C ASN A 79 -3.25 15.49 -21.27
N GLU A 80 -4.43 15.01 -21.62
CA GLU A 80 -5.08 15.26 -22.91
C GLU A 80 -5.74 16.65 -22.95
N VAL A 81 -6.09 17.20 -21.80
CA VAL A 81 -6.71 18.52 -21.68
C VAL A 81 -5.65 19.60 -21.89
N GLY A 82 -5.87 20.49 -22.85
CA GLY A 82 -4.94 21.57 -23.19
C GLY A 82 -4.71 22.55 -22.03
N ALA A 83 -3.54 23.19 -21.98
CA ALA A 83 -3.16 24.06 -20.86
C ALA A 83 -4.15 25.22 -20.61
N ASN A 84 -4.63 25.87 -21.66
CA ASN A 84 -5.60 26.97 -21.56
C ASN A 84 -6.97 26.49 -21.05
N GLU A 85 -7.35 25.26 -21.39
CA GLU A 85 -8.60 24.66 -20.92
C GLU A 85 -8.50 24.28 -19.45
N ARG A 86 -7.36 23.72 -19.01
CA ARG A 86 -7.10 23.46 -17.58
C ARG A 86 -7.23 24.72 -16.74
N GLN A 87 -6.68 25.84 -17.19
CA GLN A 87 -6.84 27.13 -16.49
C GLN A 87 -8.30 27.53 -16.33
N LYS A 88 -9.13 27.36 -17.37
CA LYS A 88 -10.58 27.62 -17.27
C LYS A 88 -11.24 26.69 -16.25
N VAL A 89 -10.86 25.42 -16.20
CA VAL A 89 -11.39 24.46 -15.23
C VAL A 89 -11.02 24.86 -13.80
N TYR A 90 -9.77 25.28 -13.55
CA TYR A 90 -9.37 25.78 -12.23
C TYR A 90 -10.18 27.02 -11.79
N LEU A 91 -10.48 27.92 -12.72
CA LEU A 91 -11.28 29.12 -12.45
C LEU A 91 -12.77 28.83 -12.25
N GLN A 92 -13.28 27.72 -12.78
CA GLN A 92 -14.68 27.30 -12.56
C GLN A 92 -14.91 26.72 -11.17
N GLY A 93 -13.84 26.34 -10.45
CA GLY A 93 -13.93 25.74 -9.13
C GLY A 93 -14.52 24.32 -9.16
N GLY A 94 -14.97 23.88 -7.99
CA GLY A 94 -15.34 22.52 -7.66
C GLY A 94 -14.17 21.65 -7.19
N VAL A 95 -14.45 20.35 -7.16
CA VAL A 95 -13.49 19.29 -6.79
C VAL A 95 -12.81 18.77 -8.06
N LEU A 96 -11.47 18.75 -8.06
CA LEU A 96 -10.68 18.32 -9.21
C LEU A 96 -9.75 17.16 -8.85
N PHE A 97 -9.87 16.06 -9.59
CA PHE A 97 -8.91 14.95 -9.54
C PHE A 97 -7.76 15.24 -10.51
N LEU A 98 -6.54 15.23 -9.99
CA LEU A 98 -5.34 15.65 -10.73
C LEU A 98 -4.21 14.65 -10.53
N THR A 99 -3.47 14.39 -11.60
CA THR A 99 -2.18 13.69 -11.47
C THR A 99 -1.12 14.63 -10.94
N SER A 100 -0.24 14.11 -10.08
CA SER A 100 0.83 14.88 -9.45
C SER A 100 1.72 15.59 -10.46
N ARG A 101 2.02 14.93 -11.59
CA ARG A 101 2.84 15.52 -12.66
C ARG A 101 2.21 16.76 -13.30
N ILE A 102 0.90 16.74 -13.59
CA ILE A 102 0.20 17.89 -14.19
C ILE A 102 0.23 19.05 -13.20
N LEU A 103 -0.12 18.76 -11.94
CA LEU A 103 -0.26 19.80 -10.92
C LEU A 103 1.07 20.48 -10.60
N VAL A 104 2.19 19.74 -10.57
CA VAL A 104 3.53 20.31 -10.42
C VAL A 104 3.81 21.33 -11.52
N VAL A 105 3.59 20.95 -12.78
CA VAL A 105 3.86 21.84 -13.92
C VAL A 105 2.94 23.07 -13.87
N ASP A 106 1.66 22.89 -13.56
CA ASP A 106 0.70 23.99 -13.53
C ASP A 106 0.93 24.93 -12.32
N PHE A 107 1.49 24.46 -11.20
CA PHE A 107 1.94 25.31 -10.10
C PHE A 107 3.20 26.10 -10.44
N LEU A 108 4.20 25.45 -11.06
CA LEU A 108 5.45 26.11 -11.45
C LEU A 108 5.25 27.14 -12.57
N THR A 109 4.30 26.91 -13.45
CA THR A 109 3.93 27.84 -14.54
C THR A 109 2.85 28.85 -14.13
N GLU A 110 2.49 28.88 -12.84
CA GLU A 110 1.52 29.83 -12.26
C GLU A 110 0.14 29.83 -12.95
N ARG A 111 -0.29 28.68 -13.48
CA ARG A 111 -1.60 28.53 -14.14
C ARG A 111 -2.74 28.37 -13.15
N VAL A 112 -2.47 27.73 -12.01
CA VAL A 112 -3.45 27.59 -10.93
C VAL A 112 -3.33 28.79 -10.00
N PRO A 113 -4.43 29.50 -9.69
CA PRO A 113 -4.42 30.54 -8.66
C PRO A 113 -4.31 29.90 -7.28
N VAL A 114 -3.09 29.63 -6.82
CA VAL A 114 -2.81 28.86 -5.59
C VAL A 114 -3.44 29.50 -4.35
N GLU A 115 -3.51 30.83 -4.32
CA GLU A 115 -4.11 31.61 -3.22
C GLU A 115 -5.63 31.39 -3.07
N HIS A 116 -6.31 30.99 -4.15
CA HIS A 116 -7.75 30.75 -4.17
C HIS A 116 -8.13 29.27 -3.97
N ILE A 117 -7.15 28.39 -3.80
CA ILE A 117 -7.42 26.98 -3.48
C ILE A 117 -7.96 26.90 -2.04
N SER A 118 -9.20 26.42 -1.88
CA SER A 118 -9.85 26.20 -0.59
C SER A 118 -9.15 25.13 0.24
N GLY A 119 -8.64 24.08 -0.41
CA GLY A 119 -7.87 23.04 0.27
C GLY A 119 -7.41 21.90 -0.63
N ILE A 120 -6.65 20.99 -0.04
CA ILE A 120 -6.13 19.78 -0.69
C ILE A 120 -6.54 18.55 0.11
N LEU A 121 -7.17 17.59 -0.58
CA LEU A 121 -7.48 16.28 -0.06
C LEU A 121 -6.45 15.28 -0.57
N VAL A 122 -5.73 14.66 0.36
CA VAL A 122 -4.69 13.68 0.04
C VAL A 122 -5.22 12.28 0.34
N TYR A 123 -5.39 11.47 -0.70
CA TYR A 123 -5.74 10.06 -0.55
C TYR A 123 -4.47 9.20 -0.43
N LYS A 124 -4.58 8.01 0.19
CA LYS A 124 -3.45 7.08 0.43
C LYS A 124 -2.18 7.76 0.97
N ALA A 125 -2.33 8.53 2.04
CA ALA A 125 -1.27 9.34 2.61
C ALA A 125 -0.01 8.55 3.02
N HIS A 126 -0.12 7.24 3.25
CA HIS A 126 1.01 6.34 3.52
C HIS A 126 2.02 6.21 2.36
N ARG A 127 1.74 6.78 1.18
CA ARG A 127 2.69 6.81 0.06
C ARG A 127 3.48 8.11 -0.02
N ILE A 128 3.21 9.07 0.86
CA ILE A 128 3.89 10.35 0.85
C ILE A 128 5.24 10.23 1.54
N GLU A 129 6.28 10.33 0.72
CA GLU A 129 7.67 10.39 1.10
C GLU A 129 8.26 11.75 0.73
N GLU A 130 9.41 12.11 1.28
CA GLU A 130 9.99 13.46 1.10
C GLU A 130 10.39 13.74 -0.36
N SER A 131 10.76 12.71 -1.12
CA SER A 131 11.17 12.80 -2.52
C SER A 131 10.01 12.68 -3.52
N CYS A 132 8.76 12.48 -3.04
CA CYS A 132 7.62 12.28 -3.93
C CYS A 132 7.08 13.62 -4.47
N GLN A 133 6.37 13.57 -5.59
CA GLN A 133 5.83 14.77 -6.24
C GLN A 133 4.77 15.46 -5.38
N GLU A 134 4.00 14.68 -4.62
CA GLU A 134 2.95 15.14 -3.71
C GLU A 134 3.54 16.01 -2.60
N ALA A 135 4.64 15.61 -1.98
CA ALA A 135 5.32 16.43 -0.97
C ALA A 135 5.79 17.78 -1.56
N PHE A 136 6.28 17.76 -2.80
CA PHE A 136 6.65 18.99 -3.51
C PHE A 136 5.45 19.90 -3.81
N ILE A 137 4.33 19.33 -4.26
CA ILE A 137 3.06 20.06 -4.49
C ILE A 137 2.60 20.73 -3.20
N LEU A 138 2.57 20.00 -2.09
CA LEU A 138 2.13 20.52 -0.79
C LEU A 138 3.05 21.64 -0.29
N ARG A 139 4.36 21.54 -0.55
CA ARG A 139 5.32 22.61 -0.24
C ARG A 139 5.05 23.88 -1.05
N LEU A 140 4.83 23.76 -2.37
CA LEU A 140 4.48 24.89 -3.24
C LEU A 140 3.14 25.52 -2.82
N TYR A 141 2.15 24.69 -2.51
CA TYR A 141 0.86 25.12 -2.00
C TYR A 141 1.01 25.95 -0.73
N ARG A 142 1.73 25.43 0.27
CA ARG A 142 1.96 26.10 1.56
C ARG A 142 2.85 27.34 1.46
N GLN A 143 3.64 27.51 0.40
CA GLN A 143 4.39 28.75 0.18
C GLN A 143 3.47 29.93 -0.14
N LYS A 144 2.47 29.73 -1.02
CA LYS A 144 1.55 30.78 -1.48
C LYS A 144 0.25 30.85 -0.68
N ASN A 145 -0.24 29.73 -0.14
CA ASN A 145 -1.52 29.64 0.55
C ASN A 145 -1.36 29.14 2.00
N LYS A 146 -1.75 30.02 2.95
CA LYS A 146 -1.67 29.75 4.40
C LYS A 146 -3.03 29.44 5.03
N THR A 147 -4.13 29.69 4.33
CA THR A 147 -5.49 29.65 4.87
C THR A 147 -6.23 28.36 4.51
N GLY A 148 -5.96 27.80 3.33
CA GLY A 148 -6.67 26.61 2.89
C GLY A 148 -6.23 25.34 3.61
N PHE A 149 -7.11 24.34 3.63
CA PHE A 149 -6.92 23.16 4.47
C PHE A 149 -6.09 22.07 3.79
N ILE A 150 -5.45 21.20 4.58
CA ILE A 150 -4.91 19.92 4.11
C ILE A 150 -5.48 18.79 4.96
N LYS A 151 -6.19 17.86 4.34
CA LYS A 151 -6.74 16.67 5.01
C LYS A 151 -6.25 15.42 4.31
N ALA A 152 -5.64 14.51 5.07
CA ALA A 152 -4.97 13.34 4.55
C ALA A 152 -5.59 12.05 5.07
N PHE A 153 -5.76 11.07 4.19
CA PHE A 153 -6.51 9.84 4.45
C PHE A 153 -5.65 8.61 4.19
N SER A 154 -5.62 7.65 5.12
CA SER A 154 -4.96 6.36 4.93
C SER A 154 -5.65 5.22 5.70
N ASP A 155 -5.85 4.09 5.04
CA ASP A 155 -6.37 2.84 5.61
C ASP A 155 -5.27 1.77 5.84
N SER A 156 -4.00 2.17 5.67
CA SER A 156 -2.85 1.28 5.74
C SER A 156 -1.93 1.66 6.92
N PRO A 157 -2.34 1.37 8.18
CA PRO A 157 -1.55 1.69 9.36
C PRO A 157 -0.16 1.02 9.35
N TYR A 158 -0.06 -0.21 8.83
CA TYR A 158 1.20 -0.95 8.74
C TYR A 158 2.27 -0.25 7.87
N ALA A 159 1.86 0.56 6.89
CA ALA A 159 2.84 1.28 6.07
C ALA A 159 3.55 2.39 6.86
N PHE A 160 2.94 2.86 7.96
CA PHE A 160 3.56 3.86 8.84
C PHE A 160 4.48 3.25 9.90
N THR A 161 4.49 1.91 10.06
CA THR A 161 5.36 1.23 11.02
C THR A 161 6.71 0.85 10.40
N THR A 162 6.87 0.99 9.08
CA THR A 162 8.13 0.66 8.40
C THR A 162 9.09 1.85 8.42
N GLY A 163 10.30 1.60 8.91
CA GLY A 163 11.37 2.61 8.98
C GLY A 163 11.23 3.60 10.16
N TYR A 164 12.25 4.46 10.30
CA TYR A 164 12.36 5.36 11.44
C TYR A 164 11.45 6.60 11.34
N SER A 165 10.63 6.84 12.37
CA SER A 165 9.75 8.01 12.51
C SER A 165 8.90 8.34 11.28
N HIS A 166 8.39 7.31 10.59
CA HIS A 166 7.67 7.49 9.33
C HIS A 166 6.43 8.40 9.49
N VAL A 167 5.63 8.20 10.54
CA VAL A 167 4.44 9.04 10.83
C VAL A 167 4.81 10.52 10.93
N GLU A 168 5.84 10.85 11.72
CA GLU A 168 6.27 12.23 11.93
C GLU A 168 6.76 12.87 10.62
N ARG A 169 7.53 12.12 9.82
CA ARG A 169 8.00 12.59 8.51
C ARG A 169 6.84 12.83 7.55
N THR A 170 5.87 11.92 7.47
CA THR A 170 4.68 12.09 6.64
C THR A 170 3.86 13.29 7.09
N MET A 171 3.65 13.50 8.40
CA MET A 171 2.94 14.66 8.92
C MET A 171 3.64 15.99 8.60
N LYS A 172 4.98 16.02 8.68
CA LYS A 172 5.80 17.18 8.26
C LYS A 172 5.64 17.46 6.77
N ASN A 173 5.71 16.44 5.92
CA ASN A 173 5.53 16.58 4.47
C ASN A 173 4.11 17.00 4.08
N LEU A 174 3.12 16.59 4.87
CA LEU A 174 1.72 16.99 4.74
C LEU A 174 1.42 18.39 5.29
N PHE A 175 2.32 18.98 6.07
CA PHE A 175 2.09 20.24 6.79
C PHE A 175 0.87 20.20 7.71
N VAL A 176 0.63 19.05 8.37
CA VAL A 176 -0.47 18.87 9.33
C VAL A 176 0.07 18.66 10.74
N ARG A 177 -0.73 19.05 11.75
CA ARG A 177 -0.35 18.96 13.17
C ARG A 177 -1.04 17.82 13.90
N ASN A 178 -2.26 17.47 13.47
CA ASN A 178 -3.08 16.50 14.16
C ASN A 178 -3.01 15.12 13.52
N LEU A 179 -3.08 14.09 14.36
CA LEU A 179 -3.12 12.69 13.97
C LEU A 179 -4.37 12.06 14.56
N TYR A 180 -5.28 11.59 13.69
CA TYR A 180 -6.50 10.92 14.08
C TYR A 180 -6.35 9.41 13.88
N LEU A 181 -6.32 8.66 14.98
CA LEU A 181 -6.15 7.21 14.96
C LEU A 181 -7.47 6.51 15.22
N TRP A 182 -7.91 5.68 14.28
CA TRP A 182 -9.17 4.95 14.37
C TRP A 182 -8.95 3.43 14.21
N PRO A 183 -8.45 2.76 15.27
CA PRO A 183 -8.31 1.31 15.28
C PRO A 183 -9.67 0.60 15.41
N ARG A 184 -9.72 -0.69 15.06
CA ARG A 184 -10.96 -1.50 15.18
C ARG A 184 -11.44 -1.68 16.62
N TYR A 185 -10.54 -1.61 17.59
CA TYR A 185 -10.86 -1.73 19.02
C TYR A 185 -11.26 -0.37 19.65
N HIS A 186 -11.36 0.71 18.87
CA HIS A 186 -11.85 1.98 19.37
C HIS A 186 -13.28 1.83 19.89
N ALA A 187 -13.58 2.41 21.06
CA ALA A 187 -14.84 2.18 21.78
C ALA A 187 -16.08 2.42 20.90
N SER A 188 -16.14 3.54 20.16
CA SER A 188 -17.27 3.84 19.26
C SER A 188 -17.40 2.83 18.10
N VAL A 189 -16.27 2.31 17.60
CA VAL A 189 -16.26 1.35 16.49
C VAL A 189 -16.77 0.00 16.97
N VAL A 190 -16.29 -0.46 18.12
CA VAL A 190 -16.73 -1.70 18.76
C VAL A 190 -18.22 -1.63 19.06
N ALA A 191 -18.67 -0.58 19.76
CA ALA A 191 -20.08 -0.43 20.14
C ALA A 191 -21.05 -0.50 18.96
N ASN A 192 -20.65 0.01 17.79
CA ASN A 192 -21.49 -0.02 16.58
C ASN A 192 -21.42 -1.38 15.86
N LEU A 193 -20.22 -1.96 15.70
CA LEU A 193 -20.04 -3.25 15.02
C LEU A 193 -20.55 -4.45 15.85
N GLU A 194 -20.57 -4.35 17.18
CA GLU A 194 -21.08 -5.41 18.05
C GLU A 194 -22.61 -5.59 17.97
N GLN A 195 -23.34 -4.59 17.50
CA GLN A 195 -24.80 -4.67 17.32
C GLN A 195 -25.19 -5.70 16.26
N HIS A 196 -24.36 -5.87 15.23
CA HIS A 196 -24.61 -6.75 14.09
C HIS A 196 -23.37 -7.59 13.78
N LYS A 197 -23.06 -8.54 14.66
CA LYS A 197 -21.95 -9.47 14.47
C LYS A 197 -22.26 -10.46 13.33
N VAL A 198 -21.24 -10.80 12.57
CA VAL A 198 -21.31 -11.85 11.55
C VAL A 198 -21.01 -13.19 12.22
N ASP A 199 -21.85 -14.19 11.99
CA ASP A 199 -21.60 -15.55 12.45
C ASP A 199 -20.44 -16.17 11.65
N VAL A 200 -19.38 -16.55 12.35
CA VAL A 200 -18.19 -17.17 11.77
C VAL A 200 -18.15 -18.63 12.20
N VAL A 201 -18.11 -19.55 11.24
CA VAL A 201 -17.90 -20.98 11.48
C VAL A 201 -16.47 -21.33 11.07
N GLU A 202 -15.63 -21.62 12.06
CA GLU A 202 -14.24 -22.03 11.82
C GLU A 202 -14.15 -23.53 11.54
N ILE A 203 -13.62 -23.88 10.35
CA ILE A 203 -13.38 -25.28 9.96
C ILE A 203 -11.87 -25.48 9.87
N GLN A 204 -11.33 -26.30 10.78
CA GLN A 204 -9.91 -26.62 10.81
C GLN A 204 -9.61 -27.78 9.85
N VAL A 205 -8.91 -27.48 8.75
CA VAL A 205 -8.45 -28.47 7.77
C VAL A 205 -6.96 -28.72 8.00
N GLN A 206 -6.63 -29.93 8.43
CA GLN A 206 -5.24 -30.32 8.67
C GLN A 206 -4.51 -30.59 7.35
N LEU A 207 -3.23 -30.21 7.30
CA LEU A 207 -2.36 -30.56 6.18
C LEU A 207 -2.03 -32.06 6.23
N THR A 208 -1.89 -32.68 5.06
CA THR A 208 -1.36 -34.05 4.97
C THR A 208 0.09 -34.07 5.42
N SER A 209 0.55 -35.21 5.95
CA SER A 209 1.94 -35.39 6.39
C SER A 209 2.97 -35.04 5.32
N ALA A 210 2.68 -35.39 4.06
CA ALA A 210 3.54 -35.05 2.93
C ALA A 210 3.54 -33.53 2.62
N THR A 211 2.41 -32.82 2.76
CA THR A 211 2.41 -31.35 2.56
C THR A 211 3.18 -30.67 3.68
N LEU A 212 3.02 -31.15 4.91
CA LEU A 212 3.73 -30.65 6.08
C LEU A 212 5.25 -30.82 5.93
N ALA A 213 5.71 -32.00 5.51
CA ALA A 213 7.13 -32.25 5.26
C ALA A 213 7.73 -31.28 4.22
N CYS A 214 6.99 -31.01 3.13
CA CYS A 214 7.42 -30.05 2.12
C CYS A 214 7.41 -28.60 2.65
N GLN A 215 6.43 -28.24 3.47
CA GLN A 215 6.38 -26.93 4.11
C GLN A 215 7.58 -26.72 5.03
N THR A 216 7.90 -27.69 5.88
CA THR A 216 9.05 -27.64 6.79
C THR A 216 10.35 -27.48 5.99
N ALA A 217 10.56 -28.31 4.98
CA ALA A 217 11.73 -28.22 4.11
C ALA A 217 11.86 -26.83 3.45
N LEU A 218 10.77 -26.26 2.93
CA LEU A 218 10.78 -24.92 2.33
C LEU A 218 11.08 -23.81 3.36
N LEU A 219 10.55 -23.92 4.58
CA LEU A 219 10.83 -22.96 5.66
C LEU A 219 12.30 -23.02 6.10
N ASP A 220 12.88 -24.22 6.16
CA ASP A 220 14.29 -24.41 6.47
C ASP A 220 15.19 -23.79 5.39
N LEU A 221 14.85 -23.97 4.11
CA LEU A 221 15.55 -23.32 2.99
C LEU A 221 15.45 -21.79 3.05
N ILE A 222 14.26 -21.25 3.35
CA ILE A 222 14.06 -19.81 3.52
C ILE A 222 14.91 -19.30 4.69
N ASN A 223 14.92 -20.01 5.81
CA ASN A 223 15.72 -19.65 6.97
C ASN A 223 17.22 -19.64 6.63
N ALA A 224 17.73 -20.69 5.97
CA ALA A 224 19.13 -20.76 5.55
C ALA A 224 19.51 -19.58 4.64
N CYS A 225 18.67 -19.25 3.66
CA CYS A 225 18.88 -18.09 2.78
C CYS A 225 18.85 -16.75 3.55
N ILE A 226 17.98 -16.60 4.55
CA ILE A 226 17.94 -15.41 5.41
C ILE A 226 19.21 -15.28 6.25
N GLN A 227 19.69 -16.38 6.84
CA GLN A 227 20.94 -16.35 7.63
C GLN A 227 22.15 -16.02 6.76
N GLU A 228 22.23 -16.59 5.55
CA GLU A 228 23.27 -16.22 4.58
C GLU A 228 23.16 -14.75 4.15
N LEU A 229 21.95 -14.24 3.95
CA LEU A 229 21.73 -12.84 3.61
C LEU A 229 22.19 -11.90 4.73
N LYS A 230 21.85 -12.20 5.99
CA LYS A 230 22.32 -11.46 7.18
C LYS A 230 23.84 -11.50 7.32
N ARG A 231 24.46 -12.64 7.01
CA ARG A 231 25.93 -12.79 7.06
C ARG A 231 26.62 -11.96 5.97
N CYS A 232 26.05 -11.89 4.77
CA CYS A 232 26.66 -11.19 3.64
C CYS A 232 26.43 -9.68 3.65
N THR A 233 25.53 -9.14 4.48
CA THR A 233 25.17 -7.71 4.43
C THR A 233 24.80 -7.18 5.82
N THR A 234 25.62 -6.28 6.34
CA THR A 234 25.39 -5.58 7.62
C THR A 234 24.39 -4.43 7.52
N ALA A 235 24.00 -4.03 6.30
CA ALA A 235 23.02 -2.97 6.05
C ALA A 235 21.56 -3.40 6.32
N ILE A 236 21.34 -4.68 6.63
CA ILE A 236 20.02 -5.24 6.87
C ILE A 236 19.71 -5.23 8.36
N ASP A 237 18.50 -4.79 8.71
CA ASP A 237 17.99 -4.90 10.07
C ASP A 237 17.64 -6.37 10.39
N ALA A 238 18.35 -6.94 11.36
CA ALA A 238 18.16 -8.32 11.77
C ALA A 238 16.80 -8.58 12.41
N GLU A 239 16.14 -7.55 12.96
CA GLU A 239 14.81 -7.64 13.59
C GLU A 239 13.68 -7.67 12.54
N GLU A 240 13.85 -6.97 11.41
CA GLU A 240 12.83 -6.95 10.34
C GLU A 240 12.94 -8.17 9.41
N VAL A 241 14.15 -8.72 9.20
CA VAL A 241 14.36 -9.86 8.28
C VAL A 241 14.30 -11.19 9.03
N THR A 242 13.10 -11.65 9.34
CA THR A 242 12.83 -12.94 10.00
C THR A 242 12.08 -13.90 9.07
N VAL A 243 12.07 -15.19 9.41
CA VAL A 243 11.29 -16.21 8.68
C VAL A 243 9.80 -15.88 8.71
N GLU A 244 9.29 -15.41 9.84
CA GLU A 244 7.88 -15.01 10.02
C GLU A 244 7.50 -13.87 9.06
N ASN A 245 8.33 -12.82 9.03
CA ASN A 245 8.13 -11.70 8.11
C ASN A 245 8.27 -12.14 6.66
N ALA A 246 9.16 -13.09 6.36
CA ALA A 246 9.34 -13.64 5.02
C ALA A 246 8.09 -14.38 4.51
N ILE A 247 7.26 -14.96 5.35
CA ILE A 247 5.98 -15.55 4.90
C ILE A 247 5.00 -14.44 4.45
N GLY A 248 5.10 -13.26 5.06
CA GLY A 248 4.26 -12.10 4.77
C GLY A 248 4.41 -11.54 3.35
N LYS A 249 3.32 -10.93 2.84
CA LYS A 249 3.31 -10.23 1.54
C LYS A 249 4.17 -8.96 1.54
N ALA A 250 4.42 -8.37 2.71
CA ALA A 250 5.16 -7.12 2.84
C ALA A 250 6.70 -7.30 2.78
N PHE A 251 7.21 -8.53 2.89
CA PHE A 251 8.65 -8.80 2.96
C PHE A 251 9.44 -8.23 1.77
N ASP A 252 8.92 -8.37 0.55
CA ASP A 252 9.59 -7.82 -0.65
C ASP A 252 9.79 -6.30 -0.57
N LYS A 253 8.84 -5.60 0.07
CA LYS A 253 8.94 -4.15 0.25
C LYS A 253 9.97 -3.80 1.31
N ILE A 254 10.03 -4.55 2.41
CA ILE A 254 11.02 -4.39 3.47
C ILE A 254 12.43 -4.58 2.90
N ILE A 255 12.65 -5.67 2.16
CA ILE A 255 13.95 -5.97 1.54
C ILE A 255 14.36 -4.86 0.55
N ARG A 256 13.44 -4.39 -0.31
CA ARG A 256 13.73 -3.28 -1.24
C ARG A 256 14.03 -1.98 -0.51
N PHE A 257 13.25 -1.64 0.51
CA PHE A 257 13.45 -0.41 1.27
C PHE A 257 14.86 -0.34 1.89
N GLN A 258 15.37 -1.46 2.40
CA GLN A 258 16.71 -1.53 2.99
C GLN A 258 17.83 -1.66 1.94
N LEU A 259 17.62 -2.44 0.87
CA LEU A 259 18.68 -2.80 -0.08
C LEU A 259 18.76 -1.90 -1.33
N ASP A 260 17.67 -1.26 -1.76
CA ASP A 260 17.67 -0.39 -2.95
C ASP A 260 18.71 0.75 -2.87
N PRO A 261 18.90 1.45 -1.73
CA PRO A 261 19.90 2.51 -1.61
C PRO A 261 21.34 2.04 -1.85
N VAL A 262 21.65 0.81 -1.46
CA VAL A 262 22.99 0.21 -1.57
C VAL A 262 23.09 -0.84 -2.67
N TRP A 263 22.05 -0.98 -3.51
CA TRP A 263 21.91 -2.11 -4.45
C TRP A 263 23.10 -2.28 -5.39
N HIS A 264 23.66 -1.16 -5.84
CA HIS A 264 24.82 -1.11 -6.73
C HIS A 264 26.13 -1.57 -6.08
N GLN A 265 26.20 -1.54 -4.74
CA GLN A 265 27.36 -1.96 -3.95
C GLN A 265 27.27 -3.43 -3.52
N LEU A 266 26.08 -4.05 -3.66
CA LEU A 266 25.87 -5.43 -3.26
C LEU A 266 26.59 -6.42 -4.17
N SER A 267 27.14 -7.47 -3.56
CA SER A 267 27.75 -8.58 -4.27
C SER A 267 26.74 -9.26 -5.22
N SER A 268 27.24 -9.93 -6.27
CA SER A 268 26.40 -10.80 -7.11
C SER A 268 25.70 -11.88 -6.28
N LYS A 269 26.38 -12.46 -5.30
CA LYS A 269 25.83 -13.46 -4.36
C LYS A 269 24.63 -12.90 -3.58
N THR A 270 24.74 -11.69 -3.01
CA THR A 270 23.65 -11.06 -2.24
C THR A 270 22.43 -10.80 -3.12
N ARG A 271 22.63 -10.27 -4.33
CA ARG A 271 21.52 -10.03 -5.28
C ARG A 271 20.84 -11.33 -5.70
N GLN A 272 21.61 -12.40 -5.85
CA GLN A 272 21.05 -13.73 -6.10
C GLN A 272 20.26 -14.26 -4.90
N LEU A 273 20.73 -14.11 -3.66
CA LEU A 273 20.00 -14.52 -2.44
C LEU A 273 18.61 -13.89 -2.38
N VAL A 274 18.49 -12.61 -2.73
CA VAL A 274 17.20 -11.91 -2.79
C VAL A 274 16.27 -12.53 -3.85
N SER A 275 16.81 -12.90 -5.02
CA SER A 275 16.07 -13.59 -6.08
C SER A 275 15.64 -15.01 -5.66
N ASP A 276 16.52 -15.73 -4.98
CA ASP A 276 16.28 -17.08 -4.48
C ASP A 276 15.19 -17.06 -3.39
N LEU A 277 15.24 -16.12 -2.44
CA LEU A 277 14.19 -15.92 -1.43
C LEU A 277 12.83 -15.61 -2.06
N LYS A 278 12.80 -14.79 -3.11
CA LYS A 278 11.57 -14.52 -3.86
C LYS A 278 11.00 -15.79 -4.49
N THR A 279 11.86 -16.63 -5.05
CA THR A 279 11.47 -17.91 -5.66
C THR A 279 10.96 -18.91 -4.62
N LEU A 280 11.68 -19.09 -3.52
CA LEU A 280 11.28 -19.99 -2.42
C LEU A 280 9.92 -19.59 -1.81
N ARG A 281 9.71 -18.29 -1.59
CA ARG A 281 8.43 -17.76 -1.09
C ARG A 281 7.28 -17.98 -2.10
N LEU A 282 7.57 -17.89 -3.39
CA LEU A 282 6.60 -18.18 -4.45
C LEU A 282 6.21 -19.66 -4.44
N ILE A 283 7.20 -20.56 -4.33
CA ILE A 283 6.97 -22.01 -4.22
C ILE A 283 6.12 -22.32 -2.97
N LEU A 284 6.49 -21.78 -1.80
CA LEU A 284 5.75 -21.96 -0.55
C LEU A 284 4.27 -21.57 -0.70
N ARG A 285 3.99 -20.46 -1.40
CA ARG A 285 2.62 -20.01 -1.65
C ARG A 285 1.87 -20.96 -2.58
N HIS A 286 2.51 -21.41 -3.66
CA HIS A 286 1.88 -22.27 -4.65
C HIS A 286 1.58 -23.68 -4.16
N MET A 287 2.31 -24.18 -3.15
CA MET A 287 2.04 -25.47 -2.50
C MET A 287 0.59 -25.61 -2.01
N THR A 288 -0.04 -24.50 -1.61
CA THR A 288 -1.44 -24.49 -1.11
C THR A 288 -2.47 -24.06 -2.14
N GLN A 289 -2.02 -23.53 -3.30
CA GLN A 289 -2.90 -22.92 -4.30
C GLN A 289 -3.04 -23.75 -5.58
N TYR A 290 -2.06 -24.60 -5.90
CA TYR A 290 -2.05 -25.43 -7.10
C TYR A 290 -2.21 -26.91 -6.77
N ASP A 291 -2.63 -27.68 -7.77
CA ASP A 291 -2.66 -29.14 -7.72
C ASP A 291 -1.23 -29.70 -7.66
N SER A 292 -1.12 -30.96 -7.23
CA SER A 292 0.18 -31.61 -7.02
C SER A 292 1.02 -31.70 -8.29
N VAL A 293 0.39 -31.88 -9.46
CA VAL A 293 1.10 -32.08 -10.74
C VAL A 293 1.70 -30.77 -11.23
N THR A 294 0.90 -29.70 -11.23
CA THR A 294 1.38 -28.35 -11.56
C THR A 294 2.47 -27.90 -10.59
N PHE A 295 2.28 -28.16 -9.29
CA PHE A 295 3.27 -27.85 -8.28
C PHE A 295 4.59 -28.61 -8.49
N PHE A 296 4.52 -29.92 -8.75
CA PHE A 296 5.70 -30.74 -9.04
C PHE A 296 6.45 -30.25 -10.29
N SER A 297 5.72 -29.94 -11.37
CA SER A 297 6.31 -29.41 -12.61
C SER A 297 7.05 -28.09 -12.36
N MET A 298 6.47 -27.20 -11.54
CA MET A 298 7.11 -25.94 -11.14
C MET A 298 8.41 -26.18 -10.36
N VAL A 299 8.38 -27.04 -9.35
CA VAL A 299 9.56 -27.37 -8.52
C VAL A 299 10.65 -28.05 -9.36
N ASN A 300 10.26 -28.96 -10.25
CA ASN A 300 11.19 -29.64 -11.14
C ASN A 300 11.80 -28.68 -12.17
N SER A 301 11.03 -27.72 -12.68
CA SER A 301 11.55 -26.66 -13.56
C SER A 301 12.65 -25.85 -12.88
N VAL A 302 12.48 -25.52 -11.59
CA VAL A 302 13.50 -24.83 -10.79
C VAL A 302 14.76 -25.68 -10.63
N LYS A 303 14.61 -27.00 -10.43
CA LYS A 303 15.74 -27.94 -10.35
C LYS A 303 16.50 -28.05 -11.67
N THR A 304 15.80 -28.12 -12.80
CA THR A 304 16.38 -28.30 -14.14
C THR A 304 16.98 -27.05 -14.75
N ASN A 305 16.71 -25.87 -14.17
CA ASN A 305 17.17 -24.62 -14.74
C ASN A 305 18.70 -24.49 -14.58
N GLU A 306 19.44 -24.58 -15.68
CA GLU A 306 20.93 -24.52 -15.70
C GLU A 306 21.51 -23.26 -15.06
N LYS A 307 20.78 -22.13 -15.11
CA LYS A 307 21.18 -20.89 -14.40
C LYS A 307 21.16 -21.07 -12.88
N ALA A 308 20.29 -21.94 -12.37
CA ALA A 308 20.26 -22.30 -10.95
C ALA A 308 21.39 -23.26 -10.57
N PHE A 309 21.99 -24.02 -11.48
CA PHE A 309 23.09 -24.93 -11.13
C PHE A 309 24.45 -24.22 -11.05
N GLY A 310 24.69 -23.22 -11.89
CA GLY A 310 25.97 -22.48 -11.92
C GLY A 310 26.00 -21.15 -11.16
N GLN A 311 24.83 -20.57 -10.85
CA GLN A 311 24.72 -19.25 -10.19
C GLN A 311 23.83 -19.24 -8.95
N ASN A 312 23.28 -20.37 -8.46
CA ASN A 312 22.54 -20.34 -7.20
C ASN A 312 23.45 -20.07 -6.00
N THR A 313 22.83 -19.70 -4.90
CA THR A 313 23.51 -19.44 -3.63
C THR A 313 23.79 -20.70 -2.82
N GLY A 314 23.64 -21.87 -3.44
CA GLY A 314 23.90 -23.18 -2.86
C GLY A 314 22.70 -23.83 -2.16
N TRP A 315 21.55 -23.16 -2.08
CA TRP A 315 20.38 -23.69 -1.34
C TRP A 315 19.81 -24.98 -1.93
N LEU A 316 20.00 -25.24 -3.24
CA LEU A 316 19.60 -26.51 -3.87
C LEU A 316 20.41 -27.72 -3.38
N PHE A 317 21.57 -27.49 -2.75
CA PHE A 317 22.45 -28.55 -2.24
C PHE A 317 22.26 -28.82 -0.75
N LEU A 318 21.27 -28.18 -0.11
CA LEU A 318 20.93 -28.44 1.28
C LEU A 318 20.07 -29.71 1.37
N ASP A 319 20.24 -30.48 2.45
CA ASP A 319 19.45 -31.71 2.71
C ASP A 319 17.93 -31.45 2.71
N ALA A 320 17.53 -30.22 3.07
CA ALA A 320 16.13 -29.77 3.00
C ALA A 320 15.61 -29.73 1.55
N ALA A 321 16.43 -29.35 0.57
CA ALA A 321 16.06 -29.37 -0.84
C ALA A 321 15.91 -30.81 -1.34
N ASP A 322 16.82 -31.71 -0.98
CA ASP A 322 16.70 -33.13 -1.34
C ASP A 322 15.45 -33.77 -0.72
N SER A 323 15.17 -33.47 0.54
CA SER A 323 13.95 -33.90 1.23
C SER A 323 12.69 -33.40 0.51
N LEU A 324 12.67 -32.13 0.08
CA LEU A 324 11.58 -31.57 -0.71
C LEU A 324 11.36 -32.35 -2.03
N PHE A 325 12.43 -32.62 -2.78
CA PHE A 325 12.34 -33.33 -4.06
C PHE A 325 11.90 -34.79 -3.89
N VAL A 326 12.38 -35.48 -2.85
CA VAL A 326 11.99 -36.87 -2.56
C VAL A 326 10.50 -36.95 -2.22
N VAL A 327 10.03 -36.11 -1.30
CA VAL A 327 8.62 -36.11 -0.89
C VAL A 327 7.69 -35.75 -2.05
N MET A 328 8.10 -34.81 -2.90
CA MET A 328 7.33 -34.42 -4.08
C MET A 328 7.31 -35.51 -5.17
N SER A 329 8.41 -36.26 -5.33
CA SER A 329 8.44 -37.40 -6.27
C SER A 329 7.53 -38.54 -5.79
N ALA A 330 7.53 -38.82 -4.49
CA ALA A 330 6.66 -39.82 -3.87
C ALA A 330 5.16 -39.48 -3.99
N ARG A 331 4.81 -38.22 -4.29
CA ARG A 331 3.42 -37.80 -4.53
C ARG A 331 2.92 -38.03 -5.95
N MET A 332 3.84 -38.19 -6.90
CA MET A 332 3.54 -38.41 -8.31
C MET A 332 3.52 -39.89 -8.68
N ILE A 333 4.26 -40.71 -7.94
CA ILE A 333 4.35 -42.15 -8.15
C ILE A 333 3.33 -42.82 -7.23
N PRO A 334 2.34 -43.56 -7.78
CA PRO A 334 1.29 -44.20 -6.98
C PRO A 334 1.82 -45.31 -6.06
#